data_AF-A0A0D3V9L3-F1
#
_entry.id   AF-A0A0D3V9L3-F1
#
_cell.length_a   1.000
_cell.length_b   1.000
_cell.length_c   1.000
_cell.angle_alpha   90.00
_cell.angle_beta   90.00
_cell.angle_gamma   90.00
#
_symmetry.space_group_name_H-M   'P 1'
#
loop_
_entity.id
_entity.type
_entity.pdbx_description
1 polymer ?
#
loop_
_entity_poly.entity_id
_entity_poly.type
_entity_poly.pdbx_seq_one_letter_code
_entity_poly.pdbx_strand_id
1 'polypeptide(L)' 'MNPFEIFRLTSPFGMRMHPVDHVKRFHRGVDLVISPANGALKAFTAGEVLHAKMGVTGSGFGHICCSGSTSAPF' A
#
# COMPACT_ATOMS: atom_id res chain seq x y z
N MET A 1 -9.28 12.13 14.46
CA MET A 1 -8.75 10.76 14.49
C MET A 1 -7.62 10.69 13.48
N ASN A 2 -6.43 10.23 13.89
CA ASN A 2 -5.29 10.12 12.98
C ASN A 2 -5.51 8.90 12.06
N PRO A 3 -5.55 9.07 10.72
CA PRO A 3 -5.81 7.96 9.79
C PRO A 3 -4.72 6.88 9.83
N PHE A 4 -3.57 7.14 10.44
CA PHE A 4 -2.45 6.22 10.58
C PHE A 4 -2.56 5.27 11.77
N GLU A 5 -3.46 5.50 12.73
CA GLU A 5 -3.59 4.68 13.95
C GLU A 5 -3.94 3.21 13.67
N ILE A 6 -4.59 2.93 12.55
CA ILE A 6 -4.98 1.57 12.16
C ILE A 6 -3.87 0.81 11.43
N PHE A 7 -2.77 1.49 11.07
CA PHE A 7 -1.69 0.93 10.27
C PHE A 7 -0.45 0.68 11.14
N ARG A 8 0.07 -0.54 11.08
CA ARG A 8 1.40 -0.88 11.63
C ARG A 8 2.40 -1.03 10.50
N LEU A 9 3.47 -0.25 10.53
CA LEU A 9 4.61 -0.40 9.61
C LEU A 9 5.33 -1.73 9.89
N THR A 10 5.39 -2.61 8.89
CA THR A 10 6.09 -3.90 9.00
C THR A 10 7.35 -3.95 8.16
N SER A 11 7.44 -3.17 7.09
CA SER A 11 8.67 -3.04 6.32
C SER A 11 8.90 -1.61 5.83
N PRO A 12 10.03 -0.97 6.17
CA PRO A 12 10.35 0.37 5.72
C PRO A 12 10.80 0.41 4.26
N PHE A 13 10.84 1.62 3.70
CA PHE A 13 11.47 1.92 2.42
C PHE A 13 12.99 1.78 2.52
N GLY A 14 13.64 1.25 1.48
CA GLY A 14 15.09 1.13 1.42
C GLY A 14 15.60 -0.30 1.22
N MET A 15 16.91 -0.50 1.40
CA MET A 15 17.53 -1.81 1.21
C MET A 15 17.07 -2.80 2.28
N ARG A 16 16.46 -3.90 1.88
CA ARG A 16 16.07 -5.00 2.78
C ARG A 16 16.52 -6.35 2.23
N MET A 17 16.72 -7.30 3.13
CA MET A 17 16.94 -8.69 2.74
C MET A 17 15.65 -9.26 2.16
N HIS A 18 15.68 -9.79 0.93
CA HIS A 18 14.53 -10.43 0.31
C HIS A 18 14.23 -11.74 1.05
N PRO A 19 12.99 -11.96 1.56
CA PRO A 19 12.70 -13.09 2.44
C PRO A 19 12.77 -14.45 1.73
N VAL A 20 12.65 -14.49 0.41
CA VAL A 20 12.70 -15.73 -0.38
C VAL A 20 14.13 -16.05 -0.83
N ASP A 21 14.81 -15.04 -1.39
CA ASP A 21 16.06 -15.24 -2.14
C ASP A 21 17.30 -14.88 -1.31
N HIS A 22 17.12 -14.34 -0.10
CA HIS A 22 18.18 -13.91 0.81
C HIS A 22 19.23 -12.98 0.16
N VAL A 23 18.78 -12.16 -0.80
CA VAL A 23 19.58 -11.09 -1.41
C VAL A 23 19.05 -9.73 -1.01
N LYS A 24 19.93 -8.74 -0.88
CA LYS A 24 19.52 -7.36 -0.63
C LYS A 24 18.78 -6.82 -1.86
N ARG A 25 17.51 -6.44 -1.68
CA ARG A 25 16.71 -5.76 -2.69
C ARG A 25 16.21 -4.43 -2.14
N PHE A 26 16.14 -3.44 -3.02
CA PHE A 26 15.62 -2.12 -2.66
C PHE A 26 14.09 -2.16 -2.63
N HIS A 27 13.51 -1.93 -1.46
CA HIS A 27 12.08 -1.81 -1.26
C HIS A 27 11.63 -0.40 -1.65
N ARG A 28 10.93 -0.30 -2.79
CA ARG A 28 10.44 0.97 -3.36
C ARG A 28 9.14 1.48 -2.73
N GLY A 29 8.74 0.92 -1.59
CA GLY A 29 7.50 1.26 -0.89
C GLY A 29 7.62 0.97 0.61
N VAL A 30 6.49 1.03 1.30
CA VAL A 30 6.36 0.62 2.70
C VAL A 30 5.26 -0.42 2.81
N ASP A 31 5.47 -1.43 3.65
CA ASP A 31 4.46 -2.45 3.93
C ASP A 31 3.73 -2.06 5.21
N LEU A 32 2.42 -1.85 5.11
CA LEU A 32 1.53 -1.50 6.23
C LEU A 32 0.54 -2.64 6.47
N VAL A 33 0.37 -3.03 7.73
CA VAL A 33 -0.65 -3.99 8.15
C VAL A 33 -1.82 -3.25 8.80
N ILE A 34 -3.04 -3.59 8.38
CA ILE A 34 -4.29 -3.11 8.99
C ILE A 34 -4.80 -4.16 9.97
N SER A 35 -5.31 -3.72 11.13
CA SER A 35 -6.02 -4.57 12.08
C SER A 35 -7.42 -4.02 12.36
N PRO A 36 -8.50 -4.81 12.19
CA PRO A 36 -8.52 -6.18 11.69
C PRO A 36 -8.16 -6.29 10.20
N ALA A 37 -7.74 -7.48 9.75
CA ALA A 37 -7.19 -7.71 8.41
C ALA A 37 -8.17 -7.44 7.24
N ASN A 38 -9.45 -7.23 7.54
CA ASN A 38 -10.51 -6.86 6.58
C ASN A 38 -10.86 -5.35 6.60
N GLY A 39 -10.02 -4.52 7.24
CA GLY A 39 -10.23 -3.07 7.27
C GLY A 39 -10.16 -2.45 5.87
N ALA A 40 -11.02 -1.46 5.62
CA ALA A 40 -11.05 -0.74 4.35
C ALA A 40 -9.77 0.09 4.14
N LEU A 41 -9.13 -0.07 2.98
CA LEU A 41 -8.05 0.80 2.52
C LEU A 41 -8.63 2.13 2.03
N LYS A 42 -8.36 3.20 2.78
CA LYS A 42 -8.77 4.57 2.41
C LYS A 42 -7.61 5.30 1.75
N ALA A 43 -7.93 6.25 0.88
CA ALA A 43 -6.94 7.16 0.33
C ALA A 43 -6.30 8.00 1.45
N PHE A 44 -4.97 8.19 1.39
CA PHE A 44 -4.25 9.03 2.35
C PHE A 44 -4.43 10.53 2.09
N THR A 45 -4.81 10.91 0.87
CA THR A 45 -5.03 12.29 0.42
C THR A 45 -6.08 12.32 -0.70
N ALA A 46 -6.60 13.51 -1.01
CA ALA A 46 -7.61 13.77 -2.05
C ALA A 46 -7.00 13.84 -3.49
N GLY A 47 -7.85 13.78 -4.55
CA GLY A 47 -7.49 13.92 -6.01
C GLY A 47 -8.50 13.23 -6.99
N GLU A 48 -8.16 12.71 -8.19
CA GLU A 48 -8.92 11.82 -9.13
C GLU A 48 -8.26 10.46 -9.54
N VAL A 49 -8.97 9.29 -9.67
CA VAL A 49 -8.49 7.87 -9.83
C VAL A 49 -8.10 7.60 -11.26
N LEU A 50 -6.80 7.55 -11.50
CA LEU A 50 -6.25 7.34 -12.84
C LEU A 50 -6.13 5.85 -13.21
N HIS A 51 -6.08 4.95 -12.22
CA HIS A 51 -5.98 3.51 -12.45
C HIS A 51 -6.60 2.72 -11.31
N ALA A 52 -7.52 1.80 -11.63
CA ALA A 52 -8.05 0.81 -10.69
C ALA A 52 -8.05 -0.55 -11.38
N LYS A 53 -7.20 -1.48 -10.91
CA LYS A 53 -7.18 -2.86 -11.42
C LYS A 53 -6.95 -3.83 -10.26
N MET A 54 -7.55 -5.02 -10.39
CA MET A 54 -7.14 -6.16 -9.58
C MET A 54 -5.71 -6.53 -9.95
N GLY A 55 -4.86 -6.68 -8.95
CA GLY A 55 -3.45 -7.02 -9.15
C GLY A 55 -3.33 -8.38 -9.84
N VAL A 56 -2.57 -8.42 -10.94
CA VAL A 56 -2.13 -9.68 -11.55
C VAL A 56 -0.77 -10.04 -10.93
N THR A 57 -0.61 -11.30 -10.53
CA THR A 57 0.65 -11.82 -9.96
C THR A 57 1.84 -11.44 -10.85
N GLY A 58 2.87 -10.83 -10.27
CA GLY A 58 4.08 -10.40 -10.98
C GLY A 58 4.03 -9.00 -11.60
N SER A 59 2.89 -8.30 -11.57
CA SER A 59 2.75 -6.94 -12.13
C SER A 59 3.40 -5.83 -11.28
N GLY A 60 3.73 -6.12 -10.02
CA GLY A 60 4.22 -5.13 -9.07
C GLY A 60 3.12 -4.22 -8.48
N PHE A 61 1.88 -4.36 -8.95
CA PHE A 61 0.68 -3.76 -8.36
C PHE A 61 0.07 -4.80 -7.43
N GLY A 62 0.00 -4.52 -6.12
CA GLY A 62 -0.60 -5.43 -5.13
C GLY A 62 -2.03 -5.85 -5.51
N HIS A 63 -2.58 -6.86 -4.83
CA HIS A 63 -3.88 -7.48 -5.14
C HIS A 63 -5.04 -6.49 -5.42
N ILE A 64 -5.02 -5.30 -4.82
CA ILE A 64 -5.86 -4.16 -5.18
C ILE A 64 -4.96 -2.94 -5.37
N CYS A 65 -4.92 -2.35 -6.56
CA CYS A 65 -4.22 -1.09 -6.79
C CYS A 65 -5.17 -0.08 -7.42
N CYS A 66 -5.55 0.92 -6.61
CA CYS A 66 -6.15 2.17 -7.06
C CYS A 66 -5.03 3.22 -7.01
N SER A 67 -4.39 3.55 -8.14
CA SER A 67 -3.51 4.73 -8.15
C SER A 67 -4.41 5.96 -8.25
N GLY A 68 -4.36 6.74 -7.16
CA GLY A 68 -5.20 7.84 -6.65
C GLY A 68 -6.09 8.51 -7.66
N SER A 69 -7.32 8.99 -7.35
CA SER A 69 -7.91 9.69 -6.20
C SER A 69 -9.43 10.13 -6.37
N THR A 70 -10.19 10.70 -5.42
CA THR A 70 -11.50 11.37 -5.73
C THR A 70 -11.80 12.54 -4.78
N SER A 71 -12.40 13.61 -5.32
CA SER A 71 -13.06 14.72 -4.63
C SER A 71 -14.22 14.24 -3.74
N ALA A 72 -14.32 14.74 -2.51
CA ALA A 72 -15.60 14.81 -1.81
C ALA A 72 -15.64 16.01 -0.85
N PRO A 73 -16.74 16.77 -0.83
CA PRO A 73 -16.97 17.87 0.09
C PRO A 73 -17.46 17.34 1.45
N PHE A 74 -16.97 17.94 2.53
CA PHE A 74 -17.38 17.77 3.93
C PHE A 74 -17.15 16.40 4.59
#